data_AF-A0A7S8IIS6-F1
#
_entry.id   AF-A0A7S8IIS6-F1
#
_cell.length_a   1.000
_cell.length_b   1.000
_cell.length_c   1.000
_cell.angle_alpha   90.00
_cell.angle_beta   90.00
_cell.angle_gamma   90.00
#
_symmetry.space_group_name_H-M   'P 1'
#
loop_
_entity.id
_entity.type
_entity.pdbx_description
1 polymer ?
#
loop_
_entity_poly.entity_id
_entity_poly.type
_entity_poly.pdbx_seq_one_letter_code
_entity_poly.pdbx_strand_id
1 'polypeptide(L)'
;MANKAPHWITGPVGYAGNVLNPALQWDFIGATAHGEVRRWVLVYDAEHRKFRHYGQTLNEWERGHMAELSALFRPAAVLRSDLPKGTLSEAFRAMLPALEIAAASALSITQGWFRRPAMGVDP
;
A
#
# COMPACT_ATOMS: atom_id res chain seq x y z
N MET A 1 -0.57 11.13 22.69
CA MET A 1 -0.58 11.39 21.23
C MET A 1 -1.95 11.00 20.70
N ALA A 2 -2.74 11.99 20.28
CA ALA A 2 -4.15 11.84 19.93
C ALA A 2 -4.39 10.94 18.70
N ASN A 3 -5.59 10.37 18.65
CA ASN A 3 -6.12 9.38 17.71
C ASN A 3 -5.64 9.55 16.25
N LYS A 4 -4.62 8.79 15.84
CA LYS A 4 -3.96 8.89 14.50
C LYS A 4 -4.58 8.00 13.42
N ALA A 5 -5.76 7.45 13.64
CA ALA A 5 -6.43 6.64 12.62
C ALA A 5 -6.94 7.54 11.48
N PRO A 6 -6.85 7.11 10.22
CA PRO A 6 -7.50 7.79 9.12
C PRO A 6 -9.02 7.79 9.33
N HIS A 7 -9.69 8.84 8.89
CA HIS A 7 -11.14 8.95 8.86
C HIS A 7 -11.71 8.27 7.62
N TRP A 8 -11.13 8.59 6.47
CA TRP A 8 -11.47 7.98 5.18
C TRP A 8 -10.19 7.67 4.41
N ILE A 9 -10.28 6.68 3.54
CA ILE A 9 -9.20 6.21 2.66
C ILE A 9 -9.82 6.00 1.28
N THR A 10 -9.11 6.39 0.24
CA THR A 10 -9.40 6.02 -1.14
C THR A 10 -8.18 5.34 -1.76
N GLY A 11 -8.43 4.51 -2.75
CA GLY A 11 -7.41 3.84 -3.55
C GLY A 11 -7.71 2.36 -3.78
N PRO A 12 -6.81 1.65 -4.49
CA PRO A 12 -5.53 2.15 -5.02
C PRO A 12 -5.70 3.26 -6.08
N VAL A 13 -4.95 4.36 -5.95
CA VAL A 13 -4.97 5.52 -6.88
C VAL A 13 -3.75 5.60 -7.80
N GLY A 14 -2.79 4.72 -7.59
CA GLY A 14 -1.55 4.64 -8.35
C GLY A 14 -0.89 3.29 -8.13
N TYR A 15 -0.09 2.88 -9.10
CA TYR A 15 0.63 1.62 -9.10
C TYR A 15 2.08 1.90 -9.46
N ALA A 16 3.00 1.32 -8.68
CA ALA A 16 4.42 1.38 -8.98
C ALA A 16 5.05 -0.01 -8.93
N GLY A 17 6.07 -0.20 -9.76
CA GLY A 17 6.92 -1.39 -9.80
C GLY A 17 8.15 -1.06 -10.62
N ASN A 18 9.33 -1.54 -10.21
CA ASN A 18 10.56 -1.36 -10.97
C ASN A 18 10.93 -2.70 -11.62
N VAL A 19 11.44 -2.69 -12.84
CA VAL A 19 11.99 -3.87 -13.54
C VAL A 19 13.04 -4.62 -12.70
N LEU A 20 13.81 -3.89 -11.87
CA LEU A 20 14.85 -4.45 -11.00
C LEU A 20 14.32 -4.93 -9.64
N ASN A 21 13.13 -4.50 -9.25
CA ASN A 21 12.45 -4.97 -8.05
C ASN A 21 10.94 -4.88 -8.32
N PRO A 22 10.30 -5.98 -8.76
CA PRO A 22 8.88 -6.00 -9.10
C PRO A 22 7.99 -5.92 -7.85
N ALA A 23 8.48 -5.27 -6.78
CA ALA A 23 7.72 -4.96 -5.59
C ALA A 23 6.42 -4.28 -6.02
N LEU A 24 5.34 -5.05 -5.97
CA LEU A 24 4.02 -4.53 -6.26
C LEU A 24 3.73 -3.50 -5.19
N GLN A 25 3.55 -2.27 -5.65
CA GLN A 25 3.29 -1.11 -4.83
C GLN A 25 1.98 -0.47 -5.25
N TRP A 26 1.20 -0.07 -4.26
CA TRP A 26 -0.09 0.58 -4.40
C TRP A 26 -0.15 1.85 -3.59
N ASP A 27 -0.54 2.94 -4.23
CA ASP A 27 -0.68 4.23 -3.57
C ASP A 27 -2.12 4.43 -3.12
N PHE A 28 -2.27 4.94 -1.90
CA PHE A 28 -3.54 5.27 -1.27
C PHE A 28 -3.49 6.71 -0.81
N ILE A 29 -4.62 7.41 -0.86
CA ILE A 29 -4.76 8.75 -0.31
C ILE A 29 -5.96 8.78 0.63
N GLY A 30 -5.84 9.50 1.72
CA GLY A 30 -6.90 9.59 2.72
C GLY A 30 -6.70 10.80 3.61
N ALA A 31 -7.61 11.01 4.55
CA ALA A 31 -7.44 12.04 5.56
C ALA A 31 -7.56 11.48 6.97
N THR A 32 -6.86 12.10 7.92
CA THR A 32 -7.01 11.81 9.34
C THR A 32 -8.36 12.30 9.87
N ALA A 33 -8.72 11.91 11.10
CA ALA A 33 -9.88 12.46 11.81
C ALA A 33 -9.88 13.99 11.94
N HIS A 34 -8.72 14.63 11.79
CA HIS A 34 -8.57 16.09 11.84
C HIS A 34 -8.56 16.75 10.45
N GLY A 35 -8.82 15.99 9.38
CA GLY A 35 -8.86 16.50 8.01
C GLY A 35 -7.50 16.63 7.32
N GLU A 36 -6.41 16.20 7.96
CA GLU A 36 -5.08 16.21 7.35
C GLU A 36 -5.00 15.12 6.27
N VAL A 37 -4.85 15.53 5.00
CA VAL A 37 -4.66 14.61 3.87
C VAL A 37 -3.25 14.00 3.90
N ARG A 38 -3.15 12.70 3.64
CA ARG A 38 -1.89 11.95 3.58
C ARG A 38 -1.92 10.94 2.45
N ARG A 39 -0.74 10.64 1.91
CA ARG A 39 -0.52 9.51 1.00
C ARG A 39 0.16 8.37 1.76
N TRP A 40 -0.33 7.17 1.52
CA TRP A 40 0.29 5.95 1.96
C TRP A 40 0.63 5.09 0.78
N VAL A 41 1.65 4.28 0.98
CA VAL A 41 2.10 3.33 0.01
C VAL A 41 2.03 1.95 0.67
N LEU A 42 1.33 1.03 0.03
CA LEU A 42 1.32 -0.39 0.39
C LEU A 42 2.30 -1.11 -0.52
N VAL A 43 3.20 -1.90 0.06
CA VAL A 43 4.16 -2.73 -0.68
C VAL A 43 4.03 -4.17 -0.22
N TYR A 44 4.06 -5.09 -1.18
CA TYR A 44 4.24 -6.51 -0.86
C TYR A 44 5.73 -6.86 -0.71
N ASP A 45 6.12 -7.22 0.50
CA ASP A 45 7.45 -7.72 0.83
C ASP A 45 7.48 -9.23 0.56
N ALA A 46 8.03 -9.61 -0.60
CA ALA A 46 8.09 -10.99 -1.05
C ALA A 46 8.97 -11.87 -0.15
N GLU A 47 10.03 -11.32 0.44
CA GLU A 47 10.94 -12.06 1.33
C GLU A 47 10.21 -12.52 2.60
N HIS A 48 9.44 -11.61 3.21
CA HIS A 48 8.70 -11.91 4.45
C HIS A 48 7.24 -12.30 4.18
N ARG A 49 6.84 -12.40 2.90
CA ARG A 49 5.50 -12.75 2.42
C ARG A 49 4.38 -11.93 3.07
N LYS A 50 4.61 -10.63 3.28
CA LYS A 50 3.68 -9.76 4.02
C LYS A 50 3.50 -8.39 3.36
N PHE A 51 2.35 -7.79 3.60
CA PHE A 51 2.08 -6.42 3.20
C PHE A 51 2.58 -5.44 4.26
N ARG A 52 3.37 -4.45 3.83
CA ARG A 52 3.84 -3.35 4.67
C ARG A 52 3.34 -2.04 4.08
N HIS A 53 3.10 -1.05 4.93
CA HIS A 53 2.78 0.30 4.46
C HIS A 53 3.76 1.32 5.04
N TYR A 54 3.91 2.43 4.35
CA TYR A 54 4.59 3.62 4.84
C TYR A 54 3.86 4.88 4.39
N GLY A 55 3.98 5.94 5.18
CA GLY A 55 3.52 7.26 4.77
C GLY A 55 4.50 7.86 3.78
N GLN A 56 3.98 8.52 2.75
CA GLN A 56 4.80 9.29 1.83
C GLN A 56 4.69 10.77 2.17
N THR A 57 5.83 11.47 2.14
CA THR A 57 5.83 12.92 2.24
C THR A 57 5.15 13.50 1.01
N LEU A 58 4.11 14.30 1.21
CA LEU A 58 3.46 15.04 0.13
C LEU A 58 4.47 15.99 -0.53
N ASN A 59 4.48 16.04 -1.86
CA ASN A 59 5.32 16.99 -2.58
C ASN A 59 4.78 18.43 -2.44
N GLU A 60 5.51 19.43 -2.91
CA GLU A 60 5.12 20.85 -2.77
C GLU A 60 3.77 21.17 -3.43
N TRP A 61 3.51 20.59 -4.60
CA TRP A 61 2.25 20.79 -5.29
C TRP A 61 1.08 20.21 -4.49
N GLU A 62 1.22 18.98 -3.97
CA GLU A 62 0.19 18.32 -3.16
C GLU A 62 -0.09 19.06 -1.85
N ARG A 63 0.95 19.61 -1.21
CA ARG A 63 0.79 20.46 -0.02
C ARG A 63 0.05 21.76 -0.33
N GLY A 64 0.30 22.34 -1.51
CA GLY A 64 -0.41 23.54 -1.98
C GLY A 64 -1.87 23.31 -2.35
N HIS A 65 -2.24 22.05 -2.69
CA HIS A 65 -3.56 21.71 -3.24
C HIS A 65 -4.31 20.64 -2.42
N MET A 66 -4.18 20.67 -1.08
CA MET A 66 -4.81 19.68 -0.21
C MET A 66 -6.35 19.70 -0.29
N ALA A 67 -6.94 20.88 -0.48
CA ALA A 67 -8.39 21.04 -0.57
C ALA A 67 -8.93 20.37 -1.84
N GLU A 68 -8.26 20.58 -2.97
CA GLU A 68 -8.58 19.97 -4.26
C GLU A 68 -8.42 18.45 -4.21
N LEU A 69 -7.32 17.95 -3.62
CA LEU A 69 -7.13 16.50 -3.44
C LEU A 69 -8.25 15.89 -2.60
N SER A 70 -8.63 16.53 -1.48
CA SER A 70 -9.73 16.07 -0.65
C SER A 70 -11.05 16.05 -1.43
N ALA A 71 -11.34 17.11 -2.19
CA ALA A 71 -12.55 17.19 -3.02
C ALA A 71 -12.59 16.13 -4.13
N LEU A 72 -11.45 15.85 -4.75
CA LEU A 72 -11.32 14.88 -5.84
C LEU A 72 -11.52 13.44 -5.35
N PHE A 73 -10.95 13.10 -4.19
CA PHE A 73 -10.84 11.71 -3.74
C PHE A 73 -11.90 11.28 -2.73
N ARG A 74 -12.47 12.22 -1.97
CA ARG A 74 -13.50 11.93 -0.97
C ARG A 74 -14.77 11.25 -1.55
N PRO A 75 -15.26 11.58 -2.75
CA PRO A 75 -16.45 10.92 -3.31
C PRO A 75 -16.28 9.42 -3.56
N ALA A 76 -15.05 8.96 -3.82
CA ALA A 76 -14.72 7.56 -4.04
C ALA A 76 -14.16 6.86 -2.79
N ALA A 77 -14.10 7.56 -1.65
CA ALA A 77 -13.46 7.06 -0.45
C ALA A 77 -14.37 6.11 0.35
N VAL A 78 -13.73 5.20 1.08
CA VAL A 78 -14.33 4.33 2.08
C VAL A 78 -14.00 4.85 3.47
N LEU A 79 -14.94 4.81 4.40
CA LEU A 79 -14.67 5.16 5.78
C LEU A 79 -13.76 4.11 6.42
N ARG A 80 -12.80 4.55 7.24
CA ARG A 80 -11.91 3.62 7.94
C ARG A 80 -12.67 2.65 8.85
N SER A 81 -13.83 3.05 9.37
CA SER A 81 -14.71 2.21 10.20
C SER A 81 -15.25 0.98 9.47
N ASP A 82 -15.36 1.06 8.15
CA ASP A 82 -16.01 0.03 7.32
C ASP A 82 -15.00 -1.00 6.81
N LEU A 83 -13.70 -0.70 6.97
CA LEU A 83 -12.59 -1.60 6.65
C LEU A 83 -12.23 -2.47 7.86
N PRO A 84 -11.57 -3.63 7.65
CA PRO A 84 -11.14 -4.50 8.73
C PRO A 84 -10.43 -3.76 9.86
N LYS A 85 -10.79 -4.10 11.10
CA LYS A 85 -10.07 -3.63 12.29
C LYS A 85 -8.65 -4.20 12.28
N GLY A 86 -7.71 -3.48 12.86
CA GLY A 86 -6.30 -3.87 12.89
C GLY A 86 -5.40 -2.86 12.20
N THR A 87 -4.33 -3.36 11.61
CA THR A 87 -3.28 -2.56 10.98
C THR A 87 -3.78 -1.85 9.71
N LEU A 88 -3.13 -0.75 9.35
CA LEU A 88 -3.44 -0.07 8.08
C LEU A 88 -3.09 -0.94 6.87
N SER A 89 -2.07 -1.79 6.95
CA SER A 89 -1.74 -2.72 5.88
C SER A 89 -2.90 -3.69 5.59
N GLU A 90 -3.60 -4.17 6.62
CA GLU A 90 -4.77 -5.04 6.46
C GLU A 90 -5.95 -4.29 5.83
N ALA A 91 -6.18 -3.05 6.26
CA ALA A 91 -7.20 -2.20 5.68
C ALA A 91 -6.94 -1.90 4.19
N PHE A 92 -5.71 -1.50 3.83
CA PHE A 92 -5.32 -1.26 2.45
C PHE A 92 -5.40 -2.53 1.60
N ARG A 93 -4.93 -3.68 2.13
CA ARG A 93 -5.04 -4.96 1.43
C ARG A 93 -6.50 -5.32 1.11
N ALA A 94 -7.43 -5.03 2.01
CA ALA A 94 -8.85 -5.31 1.79
C ALA A 94 -9.49 -4.45 0.68
N MET A 95 -8.84 -3.35 0.30
CA MET A 95 -9.25 -2.49 -0.80
C MET A 95 -8.66 -2.92 -2.16
N LEU A 96 -7.72 -3.88 -2.18
CA LEU A 96 -7.14 -4.38 -3.42
C LEU A 96 -8.07 -5.37 -4.13
N PRO A 97 -8.12 -5.37 -5.46
CA PRO A 97 -8.75 -6.45 -6.23
C PRO A 97 -8.12 -7.82 -5.90
N ALA A 98 -8.94 -8.87 -5.88
CA ALA A 98 -8.48 -10.23 -5.58
C ALA A 98 -7.33 -10.70 -6.49
N LEU A 99 -7.34 -10.28 -7.77
CA LEU A 99 -6.29 -10.58 -8.74
C LEU A 99 -4.93 -10.02 -8.32
N GLU A 100 -4.88 -8.83 -7.73
CA GLU A 100 -3.63 -8.20 -7.32
C GLU A 100 -3.03 -8.87 -6.08
N ILE A 101 -3.90 -9.28 -5.15
CA ILE A 101 -3.50 -10.09 -3.99
C ILE A 101 -2.92 -11.44 -4.47
N ALA A 102 -3.55 -12.05 -5.48
CA ALA A 102 -3.08 -13.29 -6.08
C ALA A 102 -1.73 -13.08 -6.79
N ALA A 103 -1.56 -12.00 -7.56
CA ALA A 103 -0.31 -11.66 -8.22
C ALA A 103 0.84 -11.46 -7.22
N ALA A 104 0.59 -10.73 -6.13
CA ALA A 104 1.58 -10.54 -5.07
C ALA A 104 1.99 -11.87 -4.42
N SER A 105 1.01 -12.72 -4.14
CA SER A 105 1.24 -14.06 -3.60
C SER A 105 2.05 -14.92 -4.58
N ALA A 106 1.77 -14.85 -5.88
CA ALA A 106 2.49 -15.58 -6.92
C ALA A 106 3.94 -15.12 -7.06
N LEU A 107 4.24 -13.82 -6.92
CA LEU A 107 5.61 -13.30 -6.91
C LEU A 107 6.46 -13.92 -5.79
N SER A 108 5.87 -14.19 -4.62
CA SER A 108 6.59 -14.89 -3.54
C SER A 108 7.01 -16.30 -3.91
N ILE A 109 6.22 -16.97 -4.77
CA ILE A 109 6.53 -18.31 -5.28
C ILE A 109 7.65 -18.19 -6.33
N THR A 110 7.49 -17.34 -7.34
CA THR A 110 8.47 -17.26 -8.44
C THR A 110 9.84 -16.74 -8.01
N GLN A 111 9.91 -15.75 -7.12
CA GLN A 111 11.16 -15.28 -6.52
C GLN A 111 11.80 -16.34 -5.59
N GLY A 112 10.98 -17.17 -4.93
CA GLY A 112 11.45 -18.28 -4.11
C GLY A 112 12.13 -19.40 -4.90
N TRP A 113 11.77 -19.60 -6.17
CA TRP A 113 12.33 -20.65 -7.03
C TRP A 113 13.74 -20.30 -7.56
N PHE A 114 14.05 -19.02 -7.77
CA PHE A 114 15.39 -18.56 -8.14
C PHE A 114 16.40 -18.59 -6.96
N ARG A 115 15.92 -18.87 -5.74
CA ARG A 115 16.74 -19.02 -4.52
C ARG A 115 16.92 -20.48 -4.08
N ARG A 116 16.93 -21.46 -5.00
CA ARG A 116 17.53 -22.76 -4.65
C ARG A 116 19.05 -22.57 -4.57
N PRO A 117 19.72 -22.89 -3.44
CA PRO A 117 21.17 -22.99 -3.45
C PRO A 117 21.55 -24.04 -4.50
N ALA A 118 22.59 -23.74 -5.28
CA ALA A 118 23.24 -24.75 -6.10
C ALA A 118 23.55 -25.94 -5.18
N MET A 119 22.83 -27.05 -5.36
CA MET A 119 23.19 -28.30 -4.72
C MET A 119 24.56 -28.70 -5.28
N GLY A 120 25.53 -28.78 -4.38
CA GLY A 120 26.78 -29.50 -4.56
C GLY A 120 27.90 -28.69 -5.20
N VAL A 121 28.82 -28.20 -4.36
CA VAL A 121 30.26 -28.51 -4.48
C VAL A 121 30.86 -28.46 -3.07
N ASP A 122 31.14 -29.62 -2.47
CA ASP A 122 32.10 -29.74 -1.37
C ASP A 122 33.52 -29.79 -1.97
N PRO A 123 34.51 -29.08 -1.41
CA PRO A 123 35.92 -29.48 -1.46
C PRO A 123 36.30 -30.39 -0.28
#